data_AF-A0A2E0W567-F1
#
_entry.id   AF-A0A2E0W567-F1
#
_cell.length_a   1.000
_cell.length_b   1.000
_cell.length_c   1.000
_cell.angle_alpha   90.00
_cell.angle_beta   90.00
_cell.angle_gamma   90.00
#
_symmetry.space_group_name_H-M   'P 1'
#
loop_
_entity.id
_entity.type
_entity.pdbx_description
1 polymer ?
#
loop_
_entity_poly.entity_id
_entity_poly.type
_entity_poly.pdbx_seq_one_letter_code
_entity_poly.pdbx_strand_id
1 'polypeptide(L)'
;MNKNKIIFSLFLFACLLYASGIKDRAFEIINKNYNSPKIEIEKFQLNKSLKEKIELEVRQRFYQDYIYVYKIKIDDKEEGFAFIDNVLGKSMPITFMVIFDKKGDIKSSAILKYREPYGGAVSSEDWQSQFKGKNYKSSYSVGDEISAISGATISVNSVSMGIKKLAILFSHIKNDL
;
A
#
# COMPACT_ATOMS: atom_id res chain seq x y z
N MET A 1 -16.84 -9.15 40.55
CA MET A 1 -16.52 -8.25 39.41
C MET A 1 -15.49 -8.92 38.52
N ASN A 2 -15.84 -9.17 37.28
CA ASN A 2 -15.17 -10.11 36.39
C ASN A 2 -13.92 -9.48 35.75
N LYS A 3 -12.76 -9.56 36.43
CA LYS A 3 -11.48 -8.95 35.98
C LYS A 3 -11.09 -9.36 34.55
N ASN A 4 -11.49 -10.56 34.11
CA ASN A 4 -11.19 -11.07 32.78
C ASN A 4 -12.03 -10.41 31.66
N LYS A 5 -13.22 -9.87 31.95
CA LYS A 5 -14.02 -9.12 30.97
C LYS A 5 -13.44 -7.72 30.70
N ILE A 6 -12.80 -7.12 31.70
CA ILE A 6 -12.18 -5.79 31.58
C ILE A 6 -10.91 -5.88 30.71
N ILE A 7 -10.10 -6.92 30.88
CA ILE A 7 -8.87 -7.12 30.09
C ILE A 7 -9.18 -7.37 28.60
N PHE A 8 -10.21 -8.16 28.30
CA PHE A 8 -10.62 -8.41 26.91
C PHE A 8 -11.18 -7.16 26.22
N SER A 9 -11.90 -6.32 26.97
CA SER A 9 -12.42 -5.03 26.49
C SER A 9 -11.30 -4.03 26.18
N LEU A 10 -10.26 -3.96 27.04
CA LEU A 10 -9.11 -3.06 26.84
C LEU A 10 -8.28 -3.44 25.61
N PHE A 11 -8.11 -4.74 25.35
CA PHE A 11 -7.35 -5.24 24.19
C PHE A 11 -8.07 -4.98 22.86
N LEU A 12 -9.41 -5.08 22.84
CA LEU A 12 -10.22 -4.78 21.66
C LEU A 12 -10.20 -3.28 21.33
N PHE A 13 -10.19 -2.41 22.34
CA PHE A 13 -10.16 -0.96 22.15
C PHE A 13 -8.81 -0.48 21.58
N ALA A 14 -7.70 -1.09 22.02
CA ALA A 14 -6.38 -0.82 21.46
C ALA A 14 -6.34 -1.13 19.94
N CYS A 15 -6.84 -2.29 19.50
CA CYS A 15 -6.88 -2.66 18.08
C CYS A 15 -7.69 -1.69 17.20
N LEU A 16 -8.79 -1.13 17.71
CA LEU A 16 -9.62 -0.16 16.97
C LEU A 16 -8.89 1.17 16.77
N LEU A 17 -8.21 1.68 17.80
CA LEU A 17 -7.38 2.89 17.68
C LEU A 17 -6.13 2.66 16.80
N TYR A 18 -5.61 1.44 16.74
CA TYR A 18 -4.48 1.10 15.87
C TYR A 18 -4.85 1.04 14.38
N ALA A 19 -6.07 0.61 14.07
CA ALA A 19 -6.59 0.56 12.70
C ALA A 19 -7.02 1.93 12.18
N SER A 20 -7.52 2.82 13.06
CA SER A 20 -7.92 4.18 12.67
C SER A 20 -6.75 4.96 12.07
N GLY A 21 -5.56 4.91 12.70
CA GLY A 21 -4.40 5.67 12.23
C GLY A 21 -3.95 5.37 10.80
N ILE A 22 -4.07 4.12 10.33
CA ILE A 22 -3.73 3.77 8.93
C ILE A 22 -4.77 4.35 7.97
N LYS A 23 -6.06 4.23 8.32
CA LYS A 23 -7.17 4.73 7.50
C LYS A 23 -7.13 6.26 7.42
N ASP A 24 -6.88 6.93 8.54
CA ASP A 24 -6.79 8.40 8.62
C ASP A 24 -5.63 8.91 7.77
N ARG A 25 -4.45 8.27 7.85
CA ARG A 25 -3.29 8.58 7.01
C ARG A 25 -3.58 8.37 5.52
N ALA A 26 -4.28 7.27 5.17
CA ALA A 26 -4.67 7.03 3.79
C ALA A 26 -5.61 8.12 3.25
N PHE A 27 -6.60 8.53 4.06
CA PHE A 27 -7.50 9.62 3.71
C PHE A 27 -6.77 10.96 3.57
N GLU A 28 -5.83 11.28 4.47
CA GLU A 28 -4.99 12.48 4.38
C GLU A 28 -4.26 12.55 3.03
N ILE A 29 -3.60 11.45 2.64
CA ILE A 29 -2.81 11.39 1.40
C ILE A 29 -3.73 11.44 0.16
N ILE A 30 -4.90 10.79 0.20
CA ILE A 30 -5.88 10.87 -0.90
C ILE A 30 -6.38 12.31 -1.06
N ASN A 31 -6.73 12.99 0.03
CA ASN A 31 -7.18 14.39 -0.01
C ASN A 31 -6.07 15.38 -0.44
N LYS A 32 -4.79 15.04 -0.22
CA LYS A 32 -3.65 15.82 -0.78
C LYS A 32 -3.55 15.69 -2.31
N ASN A 33 -4.06 14.59 -2.89
CA ASN A 33 -3.97 14.27 -4.32
C ASN A 33 -5.24 14.59 -5.13
N TYR A 34 -6.37 14.79 -4.45
CA TYR A 34 -7.68 15.00 -5.06
C TYR A 34 -8.46 16.04 -4.25
N ASN A 35 -9.16 16.95 -4.93
CA ASN A 35 -9.95 17.99 -4.28
C ASN A 35 -11.30 17.40 -3.83
N SER A 36 -11.47 17.23 -2.52
CA SER A 36 -12.73 16.78 -1.90
C SER A 36 -13.36 15.51 -2.51
N PRO A 37 -12.60 14.40 -2.66
CA PRO A 37 -13.12 13.18 -3.25
C PRO A 37 -14.12 12.47 -2.33
N LYS A 38 -15.08 11.77 -2.94
CA LYS A 38 -15.82 10.69 -2.29
C LYS A 38 -14.96 9.42 -2.35
N ILE A 39 -14.82 8.74 -1.21
CA ILE A 39 -13.96 7.57 -1.07
C ILE A 39 -14.81 6.37 -0.67
N GLU A 40 -14.78 5.31 -1.47
CA GLU A 40 -15.42 4.02 -1.18
C GLU A 40 -14.32 2.98 -0.92
N ILE A 41 -14.43 2.24 0.19
CA ILE A 41 -13.42 1.26 0.59
C ILE A 41 -13.99 -0.15 0.38
N GLU A 42 -13.22 -0.98 -0.29
CA GLU A 42 -13.51 -2.38 -0.54
C GLU A 42 -12.36 -3.27 -0.06
N LYS A 43 -12.69 -4.42 0.52
CA LYS A 43 -11.75 -5.50 0.76
C LYS A 43 -11.77 -6.43 -0.45
N PHE A 44 -10.80 -6.27 -1.35
CA PHE A 44 -10.74 -7.05 -2.59
C PHE A 44 -10.02 -8.38 -2.37
N GLN A 45 -10.71 -9.49 -2.57
CA GLN A 45 -10.15 -10.83 -2.44
C GLN A 45 -9.33 -11.19 -3.69
N LEU A 46 -8.09 -11.62 -3.51
CA LEU A 46 -7.22 -12.01 -4.60
C LEU A 46 -7.61 -13.40 -5.13
N ASN A 47 -7.79 -13.50 -6.45
CA ASN A 47 -7.87 -14.80 -7.11
C ASN A 47 -6.55 -15.56 -6.90
N LYS A 48 -6.63 -16.83 -6.47
CA LYS A 48 -5.46 -17.64 -6.14
C LYS A 48 -4.46 -17.79 -7.31
N SER A 49 -4.95 -18.08 -8.51
CA SER A 49 -4.10 -18.27 -9.69
C SER A 49 -3.41 -16.97 -10.10
N LEU A 50 -4.15 -15.85 -10.09
CA LEU A 50 -3.57 -14.53 -10.36
C LEU A 50 -2.53 -14.15 -9.31
N LYS A 51 -2.85 -14.37 -8.02
CA LYS A 51 -1.94 -14.13 -6.90
C LYS A 51 -0.63 -14.89 -7.12
N GLU A 52 -0.68 -16.20 -7.30
CA GLU A 52 0.51 -17.04 -7.50
C GLU A 52 1.34 -16.59 -8.70
N LYS A 53 0.69 -16.24 -9.82
CA LYS A 53 1.38 -15.71 -11.01
C LYS A 53 2.16 -14.43 -10.70
N ILE A 54 1.52 -13.46 -10.04
CA ILE A 54 2.16 -12.19 -9.69
C ILE A 54 3.30 -12.41 -8.71
N GLU A 55 3.12 -13.23 -7.68
CA GLU A 55 4.14 -13.51 -6.67
C GLU A 55 5.42 -14.12 -7.28
N LEU A 56 5.25 -15.01 -8.27
CA LEU A 56 6.36 -15.58 -9.03
C LEU A 56 7.08 -14.53 -9.88
N GLU A 57 6.33 -13.64 -10.54
CA GLU A 57 6.89 -12.58 -11.39
C GLU A 57 7.73 -11.58 -10.58
N VAL A 58 7.21 -11.09 -9.45
CA VAL A 58 7.93 -10.11 -8.62
C VAL A 58 8.85 -10.73 -7.58
N ARG A 59 8.84 -12.06 -7.43
CA ARG A 59 9.57 -12.82 -6.38
C ARG A 59 9.27 -12.31 -4.97
N GLN A 60 8.02 -11.91 -4.72
CA GLN A 60 7.55 -11.40 -3.43
C GLN A 60 6.10 -11.85 -3.20
N ARG A 61 5.80 -12.36 -2.01
CA ARG A 61 4.44 -12.75 -1.62
C ARG A 61 3.54 -11.55 -1.33
N PHE A 62 2.25 -11.68 -1.55
CA PHE A 62 1.26 -10.83 -0.89
C PHE A 62 1.22 -11.16 0.60
N TYR A 63 1.01 -10.15 1.44
CA TYR A 63 0.96 -10.36 2.89
C TYR A 63 -0.31 -11.10 3.32
N GLN A 64 -1.40 -10.96 2.55
CA GLN A 64 -2.68 -11.62 2.75
C GLN A 64 -3.22 -12.16 1.42
N ASP A 65 -4.36 -12.84 1.47
CA ASP A 65 -5.14 -13.22 0.28
C ASP A 65 -6.09 -12.11 -0.19
N TYR A 66 -5.97 -10.90 0.36
CA TYR A 66 -6.76 -9.74 0.00
C TYR A 66 -5.92 -8.47 0.10
N ILE A 67 -6.40 -7.39 -0.53
CA ILE A 67 -5.92 -6.03 -0.31
C ILE A 67 -7.09 -5.11 0.01
N TYR A 68 -6.81 -3.91 0.52
CA TYR A 68 -7.82 -2.86 0.59
C TYR A 68 -7.71 -1.96 -0.64
N VAL A 69 -8.84 -1.74 -1.29
CA VAL A 69 -8.99 -0.84 -2.44
C VAL A 69 -9.85 0.34 -2.03
N TYR A 70 -9.36 1.54 -2.31
CA TYR A 70 -10.05 2.79 -2.09
C TYR A 70 -10.40 3.35 -3.47
N LYS A 71 -11.67 3.30 -3.84
CA LYS A 71 -12.19 3.91 -5.08
C LYS A 71 -12.38 5.40 -4.83
N ILE A 72 -11.78 6.23 -5.68
CA ILE A 72 -11.72 7.68 -5.53
C ILE A 72 -12.61 8.30 -6.60
N LYS A 73 -13.68 8.97 -6.17
CA LYS A 73 -14.68 9.59 -7.05
C LYS A 73 -14.70 11.10 -6.88
N ILE A 74 -14.82 11.82 -8.00
CA ILE A 74 -15.09 13.26 -8.06
C ILE A 74 -16.36 13.42 -8.92
N ASP A 75 -17.35 14.16 -8.41
CA ASP A 75 -18.65 14.34 -9.09
C ASP A 75 -19.29 12.99 -9.52
N ASP A 76 -19.22 11.99 -8.63
CA ASP A 76 -19.64 10.60 -8.83
C ASP A 76 -18.96 9.83 -9.98
N LYS A 77 -17.97 10.45 -10.64
CA LYS A 77 -17.11 9.80 -11.62
C LYS A 77 -15.86 9.25 -10.95
N GLU A 78 -15.51 8.01 -11.29
CA GLU A 78 -14.26 7.42 -10.82
C GLU A 78 -13.05 8.12 -11.46
N GLU A 79 -12.12 8.57 -10.63
CA GLU A 79 -10.92 9.29 -11.05
C GLU A 79 -9.62 8.57 -10.72
N GLY A 80 -9.67 7.58 -9.82
CA GLY A 80 -8.54 6.71 -9.54
C GLY A 80 -8.80 5.75 -8.39
N PHE A 81 -7.75 5.04 -8.02
CA PHE A 81 -7.79 4.01 -6.99
C PHE A 81 -6.58 4.14 -6.07
N ALA A 82 -6.74 3.85 -4.79
CA ALA A 82 -5.61 3.62 -3.90
C ALA A 82 -5.61 2.20 -3.35
N PHE A 83 -4.48 1.52 -3.48
CA PHE A 83 -4.30 0.15 -2.98
C PHE A 83 -3.42 0.19 -1.75
N ILE A 84 -3.83 -0.53 -0.69
CA ILE A 84 -3.06 -0.70 0.54
C ILE A 84 -2.69 -2.17 0.70
N ASP A 85 -1.40 -2.44 0.87
CA ASP A 85 -0.85 -3.75 1.19
C ASP A 85 0.26 -3.62 2.25
N ASN A 86 0.76 -4.75 2.72
CA ASN A 86 1.96 -4.84 3.53
C ASN A 86 3.07 -5.57 2.78
N VAL A 87 4.30 -5.21 3.08
CA VAL A 87 5.49 -6.01 2.76
C VAL A 87 6.24 -6.35 4.03
N LEU A 88 7.02 -7.43 3.98
CA LEU A 88 7.93 -7.77 5.07
C LEU A 88 9.11 -6.80 5.07
N GLY A 89 9.34 -6.13 6.21
CA GLY A 89 10.62 -5.51 6.53
C GLY A 89 11.64 -6.55 6.99
N LYS A 90 12.65 -6.12 7.75
CA LYS A 90 13.59 -7.04 8.41
C LYS A 90 12.92 -7.97 9.42
N SER A 91 11.95 -7.48 10.17
CA SER A 91 11.28 -8.19 11.26
C SER A 91 9.81 -7.80 11.42
N MET A 92 9.41 -6.60 10.98
CA MET A 92 8.04 -6.11 11.10
C MET A 92 7.47 -5.72 9.74
N PRO A 93 6.13 -5.79 9.55
CA PRO A 93 5.52 -5.39 8.29
C PRO A 93 5.61 -3.87 8.10
N ILE A 94 5.80 -3.47 6.85
CA ILE A 94 5.71 -2.09 6.38
C ILE A 94 4.36 -1.96 5.65
N THR A 95 3.48 -1.09 6.14
CA THR A 95 2.20 -0.82 5.50
C THR A 95 2.35 0.36 4.56
N PHE A 96 2.00 0.19 3.28
CA PHE A 96 2.18 1.19 2.26
C PHE A 96 0.93 1.31 1.38
N MET A 97 0.84 2.42 0.67
CA MET A 97 -0.24 2.73 -0.25
C MET A 97 0.32 3.16 -1.60
N VAL A 98 -0.40 2.81 -2.66
CA VAL A 98 -0.14 3.30 -4.02
C VAL A 98 -1.44 3.84 -4.60
N ILE A 99 -1.41 5.09 -5.06
CA ILE A 99 -2.52 5.75 -5.75
C ILE A 99 -2.25 5.66 -7.25
N PHE A 100 -3.19 5.06 -7.97
CA PHE A 100 -3.21 4.95 -9.42
C PHE A 100 -4.25 5.90 -10.02
N ASP A 101 -3.98 6.38 -11.23
CA ASP A 101 -5.02 6.90 -12.09
C ASP A 101 -5.82 5.77 -12.77
N LYS A 102 -6.83 6.11 -13.56
CA LYS A 102 -7.64 5.14 -14.32
C LYS A 102 -6.85 4.32 -15.35
N LYS A 103 -5.68 4.79 -15.78
CA LYS A 103 -4.84 4.10 -16.77
C LYS A 103 -3.90 3.09 -16.11
N GLY A 104 -3.65 3.26 -14.82
CA GLY A 104 -2.72 2.45 -14.03
C GLY A 104 -1.34 3.05 -13.88
N ASP A 105 -1.21 4.35 -14.19
CA ASP A 105 -0.02 5.11 -13.86
C ASP A 105 -0.08 5.55 -12.39
N ILE A 106 1.03 5.43 -11.68
CA ILE A 106 1.13 5.81 -10.27
C ILE A 106 1.08 7.34 -10.16
N LYS A 107 0.07 7.87 -9.47
CA LYS A 107 0.01 9.30 -9.11
C LYS A 107 0.84 9.62 -7.89
N SER A 108 0.83 8.73 -6.89
CA SER A 108 1.54 8.89 -5.62
C SER A 108 1.70 7.54 -4.93
N SER A 109 2.75 7.40 -4.12
CA SER A 109 2.91 6.31 -3.17
C SER A 109 3.32 6.85 -1.80
N ALA A 110 3.08 6.08 -0.74
CA ALA A 110 3.43 6.50 0.62
C ALA A 110 3.54 5.31 1.57
N ILE A 111 4.39 5.45 2.59
CA ILE A 111 4.36 4.55 3.75
C ILE A 111 3.31 5.06 4.73
N LEU A 112 2.31 4.22 5.03
CA LEU A 112 1.27 4.53 6.02
C LEU A 112 1.73 4.19 7.44
N LYS A 113 2.52 3.13 7.58
CA LYS A 113 3.04 2.71 8.89
C LYS A 113 4.35 1.93 8.75
N TYR A 114 5.41 2.50 9.33
CA TYR A 114 6.71 1.86 9.48
C TYR A 114 6.89 1.41 10.94
N ARG A 115 7.38 0.19 11.17
CA ARG A 115 7.41 -0.43 12.52
C ARG A 115 8.80 -0.89 12.96
N GLU A 116 9.83 -0.56 12.18
CA GLU A 116 11.21 -0.95 12.48
C GLU A 116 12.00 0.24 13.00
N PRO A 117 13.02 0.03 13.85
CA PRO A 117 13.85 1.11 14.35
C PRO A 117 14.75 1.73 13.28
N TYR A 118 15.12 0.96 12.25
CA TYR A 118 16.01 1.38 11.18
C TYR A 118 15.40 1.11 9.81
N GLY A 119 15.84 1.85 8.80
CA GLY A 119 15.38 1.70 7.41
C GLY A 119 14.12 2.51 7.04
N GLY A 120 13.61 3.33 7.97
CA GLY A 120 12.40 4.14 7.77
C GLY A 120 12.51 5.24 6.72
N ALA A 121 13.71 5.46 6.17
CA ALA A 121 13.99 6.46 5.13
C ALA A 121 13.18 6.26 3.84
N VAL A 122 12.66 5.05 3.58
CA VAL A 122 11.68 4.80 2.52
C VAL A 122 10.36 5.56 2.72
N SER A 123 10.12 6.16 3.89
CA SER A 123 8.92 6.97 4.17
C SER A 123 9.06 8.43 3.76
N SER A 124 10.23 8.88 3.31
CA SER A 124 10.42 10.27 2.88
C SER A 124 9.63 10.58 1.60
N GLU A 125 9.10 11.79 1.48
CA GLU A 125 8.38 12.22 0.27
C GLU A 125 9.30 12.17 -0.97
N ASP A 126 10.57 12.57 -0.81
CA ASP A 126 11.57 12.55 -1.89
C ASP A 126 11.78 11.14 -2.44
N TRP A 127 11.98 10.14 -1.57
CA TRP A 127 12.18 8.77 -2.02
C TRP A 127 10.89 8.14 -2.57
N GLN A 128 9.71 8.59 -2.14
CA GLN A 128 8.44 8.12 -2.71
C GLN A 128 8.12 8.78 -4.07
N SER A 129 8.61 10.00 -4.32
CA SER A 129 8.29 10.76 -5.53
C SER A 129 8.73 10.09 -6.83
N GLN A 130 9.81 9.30 -6.80
CA GLN A 130 10.36 8.56 -7.94
C GLN A 130 9.42 7.47 -8.49
N PHE A 131 8.38 7.06 -7.75
CA PHE A 131 7.37 6.13 -8.28
C PHE A 131 6.31 6.81 -9.15
N LYS A 132 6.20 8.15 -9.10
CA LYS A 132 5.21 8.89 -9.88
C LYS A 132 5.41 8.69 -11.39
N GLY A 133 4.33 8.37 -12.09
CA GLY A 133 4.33 8.08 -13.52
C GLY A 133 4.80 6.67 -13.91
N LYS A 134 5.29 5.86 -12.96
CA LYS A 134 5.58 4.44 -13.23
C LYS A 134 4.28 3.64 -13.31
N ASN A 135 4.33 2.50 -14.00
CA ASN A 135 3.21 1.57 -14.12
C ASN A 135 3.71 0.12 -14.14
N TYR A 136 2.84 -0.83 -14.49
CA TYR A 136 3.18 -2.27 -14.49
C TYR A 136 4.31 -2.65 -15.45
N LYS A 137 4.64 -1.81 -16.44
CA LYS A 137 5.72 -2.05 -17.41
C LYS A 137 7.08 -1.49 -16.95
N SER A 138 7.12 -0.66 -15.92
CA SER A 138 8.37 -0.10 -15.38
C SER A 138 9.19 -1.20 -14.68
N SER A 139 10.52 -1.06 -14.61
CA SER A 139 11.37 -2.12 -14.07
C SER A 139 11.35 -2.19 -12.53
N TYR A 140 11.31 -1.01 -11.88
CA TYR A 140 11.48 -0.83 -10.42
C TYR A 140 12.82 -1.37 -9.89
N SER A 141 13.85 -1.43 -10.75
CA SER A 141 15.20 -1.88 -10.40
C SER A 141 15.84 -0.94 -9.37
N VAL A 142 16.21 -1.46 -8.20
CA VAL A 142 16.95 -0.69 -7.19
C VAL A 142 18.40 -0.53 -7.63
N GLY A 143 18.93 0.69 -7.56
CA GLY A 143 20.26 1.07 -8.04
C GLY A 143 20.29 1.51 -9.51
N ASP A 144 19.16 1.46 -10.19
CA ASP A 144 19.00 1.89 -11.58
C ASP A 144 17.79 2.83 -11.69
N GLU A 145 16.56 2.30 -11.76
CA GLU A 145 15.35 3.14 -11.80
C GLU A 145 14.92 3.68 -10.43
N ILE A 146 15.28 3.00 -9.34
CA ILE A 146 14.91 3.36 -7.97
C ILE A 146 16.17 3.57 -7.14
N SER A 147 16.25 4.71 -6.47
CA SER A 147 17.41 5.07 -5.65
C SER A 147 17.56 4.14 -4.45
N ALA A 148 18.77 3.62 -4.24
CA ALA A 148 19.11 2.89 -3.02
C ALA A 148 19.19 3.84 -1.82
N ILE A 149 19.04 3.29 -0.61
CA ILE A 149 19.26 4.02 0.64
C ILE A 149 20.22 3.22 1.51
N SER A 150 21.32 3.86 1.91
CA SER A 150 22.32 3.25 2.79
C SER A 150 21.68 2.79 4.10
N GLY A 151 21.98 1.56 4.53
CA GLY A 151 21.44 0.98 5.76
C GLY A 151 19.95 0.59 5.71
N ALA A 152 19.27 0.73 4.57
CA ALA A 152 17.85 0.41 4.41
C ALA A 152 17.57 -0.56 3.25
N THR A 153 18.57 -1.36 2.84
CA THR A 153 18.50 -2.25 1.67
C THR A 153 17.27 -3.16 1.67
N ILE A 154 16.91 -3.74 2.83
CA ILE A 154 15.73 -4.61 2.96
C ILE A 154 14.46 -3.80 2.67
N SER A 155 14.27 -2.67 3.35
CA SER A 155 13.08 -1.82 3.20
C SER A 155 12.94 -1.28 1.77
N VAL A 156 14.04 -0.82 1.16
CA VAL A 156 14.07 -0.32 -0.22
C VAL A 156 13.62 -1.40 -1.20
N ASN A 157 14.18 -2.61 -1.12
CA ASN A 157 13.81 -3.70 -2.02
C ASN A 157 12.36 -4.16 -1.78
N SER A 158 11.98 -4.35 -0.51
CA SER A 158 10.63 -4.80 -0.15
C SER A 158 9.56 -3.83 -0.64
N VAL A 159 9.72 -2.53 -0.39
CA VAL A 159 8.74 -1.51 -0.80
C VAL A 159 8.71 -1.35 -2.32
N SER A 160 9.87 -1.30 -3.00
CA SER A 160 9.92 -1.15 -4.45
C SER A 160 9.21 -2.31 -5.17
N MET A 161 9.47 -3.55 -4.75
CA MET A 161 8.78 -4.72 -5.30
C MET A 161 7.32 -4.79 -4.87
N GLY A 162 6.97 -4.31 -3.68
CA GLY A 162 5.58 -4.19 -3.23
C GLY A 162 4.77 -3.23 -4.11
N ILE A 163 5.35 -2.08 -4.48
CA ILE A 163 4.71 -1.12 -5.38
C ILE A 163 4.55 -1.73 -6.79
N LYS A 164 5.60 -2.38 -7.32
CA LYS A 164 5.53 -3.11 -8.59
C LYS A 164 4.42 -4.18 -8.57
N LYS A 165 4.35 -4.95 -7.49
CA LYS A 165 3.33 -5.99 -7.26
C LYS A 165 1.92 -5.43 -7.34
N LEU A 166 1.66 -4.27 -6.73
CA LEU A 166 0.35 -3.61 -6.82
C LEU A 166 0.08 -3.02 -8.21
N ALA A 167 1.09 -2.50 -8.91
CA ALA A 167 0.92 -2.01 -10.28
C ALA A 167 0.54 -3.14 -11.25
N ILE A 168 1.20 -4.30 -11.15
CA ILE A 168 0.84 -5.50 -11.94
C ILE A 168 -0.54 -6.01 -11.55
N LEU A 169 -0.88 -6.04 -10.26
CA LEU A 169 -2.21 -6.43 -9.82
C LEU A 169 -3.27 -5.54 -10.46
N PHE A 170 -3.11 -4.21 -10.39
CA PHE A 170 -4.06 -3.26 -10.97
C PHE A 170 -4.27 -3.48 -12.47
N SER A 171 -3.20 -3.77 -13.23
CA SER A 171 -3.34 -4.02 -14.67
C SER A 171 -4.23 -5.23 -15.02
N HIS A 172 -4.39 -6.17 -14.08
CA HIS A 172 -5.23 -7.36 -14.25
C HIS A 172 -6.65 -7.16 -13.73
N ILE A 173 -6.84 -6.41 -12.63
CA ILE A 173 -8.13 -6.33 -11.93
C ILE A 173 -8.91 -5.05 -12.20
N LYS A 174 -8.36 -4.06 -12.91
CA LYS A 174 -8.99 -2.74 -13.08
C LYS A 174 -10.42 -2.76 -13.66
N ASN A 175 -10.78 -3.81 -14.40
CA ASN A 175 -12.12 -3.96 -14.98
C ASN A 175 -13.12 -4.62 -14.02
N ASP A 176 -12.62 -5.19 -12.92
CA ASP A 176 -13.41 -5.87 -11.88
C ASP A 176 -13.69 -4.94 -10.68
N LEU A 177 -13.15 -3.72 -10.70
CA LEU A 177 -13.33 -2.69 -9.67
C LEU A 177 -14.49 -1.76 -9.98
#